data_AF-A0A3A8KI06-F1
#
_entry.id   AF-A0A3A8KI06-F1
#
_cell.length_a   1.000
_cell.length_b   1.000
_cell.length_c   1.000
_cell.angle_alpha   90.00
_cell.angle_beta   90.00
_cell.angle_gamma   90.00
#
_symmetry.space_group_name_H-M   'P 1'
#
loop_
_entity.id
_entity.type
_entity.pdbx_description
1 polymer ?
#
loop_
_entity_poly.entity_id
_entity_poly.type
_entity_poly.pdbx_seq_one_letter_code
_entity_poly.pdbx_strand_id
1 'polypeptide(L)'
;MPTRPPPDLHPSTWAALKGSGVLQSTEHGLIRVFYGQQRARRSQVPFMNHIHEGLAVMLRTQASPQAMRAFCLHPLVQGDQDLREHYARVAQALEPVPDGAFVLGLAMEYRSVANAYLSHATLPPEGIRLSPLVEVNAMLVGDKVQNRKDYELHHEQTHAHRARLTEYFQQWCHALQVEHGYPRLKAMLQGEAWGGSPGDP
;
A
#
# COMPACT_ATOMS: atom_id res chain seq x y z
N MET A 1 -12.03 -19.45 1.37
CA MET A 1 -12.71 -18.62 2.38
C MET A 1 -12.94 -17.23 1.82
N PRO A 2 -14.07 -16.57 2.11
CA PRO A 2 -14.32 -15.20 1.67
C PRO A 2 -13.31 -14.23 2.31
N THR A 3 -12.82 -13.27 1.53
CA THR A 3 -11.96 -12.19 2.01
C THR A 3 -12.76 -11.34 3.02
N ARG A 4 -12.22 -11.15 4.23
CA ARG A 4 -12.84 -10.33 5.28
C ARG A 4 -12.25 -8.92 5.28
N PRO A 5 -13.04 -7.88 5.61
CA PRO A 5 -12.52 -6.53 5.79
C PRO A 5 -11.58 -6.45 7.00
N PRO A 6 -10.63 -5.49 7.00
CA PRO A 6 -10.00 -5.03 8.24
C PRO A 6 -11.07 -4.59 9.26
N PRO A 7 -10.86 -4.80 10.56
CA PRO A 7 -11.87 -4.53 11.59
C PRO A 7 -12.28 -3.06 11.66
N ASP A 8 -11.32 -2.15 11.42
CA ASP A 8 -11.53 -0.71 11.55
C ASP A 8 -12.02 -0.08 10.24
N LEU A 9 -12.09 -0.83 9.14
CA LEU A 9 -12.49 -0.28 7.85
C LEU A 9 -14.02 -0.17 7.76
N HIS A 10 -14.53 1.03 7.51
CA HIS A 10 -15.97 1.27 7.42
C HIS A 10 -16.65 0.37 6.35
N PRO A 11 -17.86 -0.18 6.60
CA PRO A 11 -18.54 -1.07 5.67
C PRO A 11 -18.74 -0.51 4.26
N SER A 12 -18.96 0.81 4.12
CA SER A 12 -19.10 1.46 2.81
C SER A 12 -17.78 1.47 2.02
N THR A 13 -16.66 1.69 2.69
CA THR A 13 -15.32 1.61 2.09
C THR A 13 -15.04 0.18 1.60
N TRP A 14 -15.39 -0.82 2.41
CA TRP A 14 -15.29 -2.22 1.99
C TRP A 14 -16.21 -2.57 0.82
N ALA A 15 -17.43 -2.04 0.81
CA ALA A 15 -18.36 -2.21 -0.30
C ALA A 15 -17.81 -1.61 -1.60
N ALA A 16 -17.22 -0.41 -1.54
CA ALA A 16 -16.56 0.23 -2.67
C ALA A 16 -15.39 -0.61 -3.20
N LEU A 17 -14.53 -1.14 -2.31
CA LEU A 17 -13.45 -2.05 -2.70
C LEU A 17 -13.96 -3.32 -3.38
N LYS A 18 -15.02 -3.94 -2.87
CA LYS A 18 -15.65 -5.08 -3.55
C LYS A 18 -16.17 -4.70 -4.94
N GLY A 19 -16.77 -3.53 -5.08
CA GLY A 19 -17.27 -3.00 -6.35
C GLY A 19 -16.18 -2.71 -7.38
N SER A 20 -14.94 -2.46 -6.95
CA SER A 20 -13.80 -2.22 -7.85
C SER A 20 -13.31 -3.47 -8.60
N GLY A 21 -13.68 -4.67 -8.14
CA GLY A 21 -13.21 -5.94 -8.72
C GLY A 21 -11.78 -6.37 -8.33
N VAL A 22 -11.00 -5.51 -7.65
CA VAL A 22 -9.60 -5.84 -7.31
C VAL A 22 -9.49 -7.04 -6.37
N LEU A 23 -10.46 -7.24 -5.48
CA LEU A 23 -10.44 -8.33 -4.48
C LEU A 23 -10.68 -9.72 -5.09
N GLN A 24 -11.08 -9.77 -6.37
CA GLN A 24 -11.28 -10.98 -7.15
C GLN A 24 -10.13 -11.22 -8.14
N SER A 25 -9.16 -10.31 -8.21
CA SER A 25 -8.03 -10.39 -9.14
C SER A 25 -7.07 -11.54 -8.80
N THR A 26 -6.33 -12.00 -9.81
CA THR A 26 -5.26 -13.00 -9.63
C THR A 26 -4.19 -12.48 -8.66
N GLU A 27 -3.84 -11.20 -8.75
CA GLU A 27 -2.84 -10.53 -7.90
C GLU A 27 -3.25 -10.54 -6.43
N HIS A 28 -4.52 -10.22 -6.13
CA HIS A 28 -5.07 -10.31 -4.78
C HIS A 28 -5.03 -11.76 -4.26
N GLY A 29 -5.36 -12.73 -5.12
CA GLY A 29 -5.25 -14.14 -4.83
C GLY A 29 -3.84 -14.57 -4.44
N LEU A 30 -2.82 -14.12 -5.19
CA LEU A 30 -1.41 -14.43 -4.94
C LEU A 30 -0.95 -13.90 -3.58
N ILE A 31 -1.21 -12.62 -3.28
CA ILE A 31 -0.76 -12.03 -2.02
C ILE A 31 -1.50 -12.61 -0.81
N ARG A 32 -2.77 -12.99 -0.98
CA ARG A 32 -3.52 -13.69 0.07
C ARG A 32 -2.92 -15.05 0.39
N VAL A 33 -2.42 -15.77 -0.60
CA VAL A 33 -1.71 -17.04 -0.37
C VAL A 33 -0.37 -16.80 0.32
N PHE A 34 0.39 -15.80 -0.12
CA PHE A 34 1.69 -15.46 0.46
C PHE A 34 1.59 -15.04 1.93
N TYR A 35 0.74 -14.06 2.23
CA TYR A 35 0.56 -13.62 3.61
C TYR A 35 -0.22 -14.63 4.44
N GLY A 36 -1.19 -15.34 3.90
CA GLY A 36 -1.91 -16.40 4.63
C GLY A 36 -2.40 -15.94 6.01
N GLN A 37 -1.82 -16.52 7.07
CA GLN A 37 -2.11 -16.18 8.48
C GLN A 37 -1.02 -15.33 9.16
N GLN A 38 -0.05 -14.83 8.39
CA GLN A 38 1.04 -14.02 8.89
C GLN A 38 0.52 -12.71 9.51
N ARG A 39 1.19 -12.29 10.58
CA ARG A 39 0.83 -11.13 11.39
C ARG A 39 2.09 -10.34 11.74
N ALA A 40 1.93 -9.03 11.89
CA ALA A 40 2.99 -8.17 12.42
C ALA A 40 3.39 -8.64 13.82
N ARG A 41 4.70 -8.79 14.07
CA ARG A 41 5.22 -9.39 15.32
C ARG A 41 4.73 -8.67 16.59
N ARG A 42 4.60 -7.35 16.55
CA ARG A 42 4.25 -6.52 17.72
C ARG A 42 2.75 -6.29 17.87
N SER A 43 2.08 -5.81 16.82
CA SER A 43 0.65 -5.48 16.89
C SER A 43 -0.27 -6.68 16.70
N GLN A 44 0.27 -7.81 16.21
CA GLN A 44 -0.50 -9.01 15.83
C GLN A 44 -1.56 -8.75 14.74
N VAL A 45 -1.52 -7.59 14.08
CA VAL A 45 -2.39 -7.23 12.97
C VAL A 45 -2.04 -8.10 11.76
N PRO A 46 -3.01 -8.72 11.07
CA PRO A 46 -2.77 -9.49 9.84
C PRO A 46 -2.13 -8.62 8.75
N PHE A 47 -1.13 -9.15 8.03
CA PHE A 47 -0.53 -8.41 6.91
C PHE A 47 -1.51 -8.16 5.76
N MET A 48 -2.56 -8.97 5.63
CA MET A 48 -3.63 -8.68 4.65
C MET A 48 -4.38 -7.38 4.93
N ASN A 49 -4.43 -6.91 6.18
CA ASN A 49 -5.07 -5.64 6.49
C ASN A 49 -4.30 -4.47 5.84
N HIS A 50 -2.97 -4.52 5.86
CA HIS A 50 -2.11 -3.54 5.19
C HIS A 50 -2.45 -3.44 3.70
N ILE A 51 -2.64 -4.57 3.02
CA ILE A 51 -3.05 -4.59 1.61
C ILE A 51 -4.41 -3.95 1.42
N HIS A 52 -5.42 -4.33 2.21
CA HIS A 52 -6.78 -3.81 2.03
C HIS A 52 -6.90 -2.33 2.34
N GLU A 53 -6.21 -1.84 3.37
CA GLU A 53 -6.17 -0.42 3.72
C GLU A 53 -5.42 0.40 2.66
N GLY A 54 -4.28 -0.09 2.17
CA GLY A 54 -3.59 0.53 1.03
C GLY A 54 -4.47 0.62 -0.20
N LEU A 55 -5.19 -0.45 -0.54
CA LEU A 55 -6.18 -0.45 -1.62
C LEU A 55 -7.32 0.54 -1.38
N ALA A 56 -7.79 0.70 -0.15
CA ALA A 56 -8.82 1.69 0.18
C ALA A 56 -8.32 3.12 -0.09
N VAL A 57 -7.08 3.42 0.31
CA VAL A 57 -6.43 4.71 0.02
C VAL A 57 -6.29 4.93 -1.49
N MET A 58 -5.81 3.92 -2.22
CA MET A 58 -5.66 3.99 -3.67
C MET A 58 -7.00 4.22 -4.38
N LEU A 59 -8.04 3.49 -3.98
CA LEU A 59 -9.38 3.70 -4.53
C LEU A 59 -9.90 5.11 -4.21
N ARG A 60 -9.61 5.64 -3.02
CA ARG A 60 -10.08 6.98 -2.60
C ARG A 60 -9.38 8.09 -3.37
N THR A 61 -8.13 7.85 -3.75
CA THR A 61 -7.29 8.74 -4.55
C THR A 61 -7.40 8.46 -6.04
N GLN A 62 -8.40 7.67 -6.46
CA GLN A 62 -8.73 7.38 -7.86
C GLN A 62 -7.60 6.69 -8.65
N ALA A 63 -6.81 5.85 -7.98
CA ALA A 63 -5.81 5.02 -8.64
C ALA A 63 -6.44 4.09 -9.69
N SER A 64 -5.69 3.78 -10.74
CA SER A 64 -6.16 2.87 -11.79
C SER A 64 -6.31 1.43 -11.28
N PRO A 65 -7.20 0.62 -11.89
CA PRO A 65 -7.32 -0.80 -11.57
C PRO A 65 -5.98 -1.57 -11.70
N GLN A 66 -5.15 -1.22 -12.69
CA GLN A 66 -3.84 -1.82 -12.90
C GLN A 66 -2.88 -1.49 -11.75
N ALA A 67 -2.87 -0.23 -11.27
CA ALA A 67 -2.08 0.16 -10.11
C ALA A 67 -2.51 -0.60 -8.86
N MET A 68 -3.82 -0.72 -8.61
CA MET A 68 -4.37 -1.46 -7.47
C MET A 68 -4.03 -2.96 -7.53
N ARG A 69 -4.08 -3.57 -8.73
CA ARG A 69 -3.61 -4.95 -8.94
C ARG A 69 -2.11 -5.09 -8.68
N ALA A 70 -1.30 -4.17 -9.20
CA ALA A 70 0.15 -4.15 -8.98
C ALA A 70 0.50 -3.96 -7.50
N PHE A 71 -0.29 -3.16 -6.77
CA PHE A 71 -0.15 -2.98 -5.33
C PHE A 71 -0.34 -4.30 -4.58
N CYS A 72 -1.23 -5.19 -5.01
CA CYS A 72 -1.32 -6.51 -4.40
C CYS A 72 -0.02 -7.32 -4.57
N LEU A 73 0.72 -7.14 -5.68
CA LEU A 73 1.95 -7.89 -5.95
C LEU A 73 3.17 -7.35 -5.21
N HIS A 74 3.17 -6.08 -4.82
CA HIS A 74 4.38 -5.40 -4.35
C HIS A 74 5.16 -6.17 -3.26
N PRO A 75 4.53 -6.81 -2.25
CA PRO A 75 5.31 -7.50 -1.22
C PRO A 75 6.00 -8.77 -1.71
N LEU A 76 5.45 -9.42 -2.75
CA LEU A 76 6.03 -10.63 -3.33
C LEU A 76 7.34 -10.34 -4.08
N VAL A 77 7.60 -9.08 -4.44
CA VAL A 77 8.75 -8.67 -5.24
C VAL A 77 9.59 -7.58 -4.59
N GLN A 78 9.19 -7.08 -3.40
CA GLN A 78 9.83 -5.93 -2.77
C GLN A 78 11.29 -6.20 -2.40
N GLY A 79 11.58 -7.25 -1.64
CA GLY A 79 12.93 -7.61 -1.25
C GLY A 79 13.69 -8.36 -2.37
N ASP A 80 15.02 -8.34 -2.32
CA ASP A 80 15.84 -9.19 -3.20
C ASP A 80 15.53 -10.69 -3.01
N GLN A 81 15.30 -11.09 -1.75
CA GLN A 81 14.93 -12.47 -1.43
C GLN A 81 13.54 -12.82 -1.97
N ASP A 82 12.53 -11.98 -1.69
CA ASP A 82 11.15 -12.21 -2.16
C ASP A 82 11.10 -12.28 -3.69
N LEU A 83 11.79 -11.36 -4.37
CA LEU A 83 11.92 -11.37 -5.82
C LEU A 83 12.52 -12.70 -6.31
N ARG A 84 13.63 -13.15 -5.74
CA ARG A 84 14.28 -14.42 -6.12
C ARG A 84 13.34 -15.62 -5.93
N GLU A 85 12.60 -15.65 -4.83
CA GLU A 85 11.75 -16.78 -4.46
C GLU A 85 10.42 -16.81 -5.22
N HIS A 86 9.87 -15.66 -5.61
CA HIS A 86 8.48 -15.59 -6.08
C HIS A 86 8.33 -15.11 -7.52
N TYR A 87 9.32 -14.45 -8.11
CA TYR A 87 9.17 -13.82 -9.43
C TYR A 87 8.68 -14.78 -10.51
N ALA A 88 9.31 -15.96 -10.65
CA ALA A 88 8.93 -16.92 -11.69
C ALA A 88 7.46 -17.39 -11.56
N ARG A 89 7.02 -17.65 -10.33
CA ARG A 89 5.63 -18.05 -10.04
C ARG A 89 4.64 -16.91 -10.28
N VAL A 90 4.99 -15.68 -9.89
CA VAL A 90 4.17 -14.50 -10.14
C VAL A 90 4.04 -14.26 -11.64
N ALA A 91 5.14 -14.25 -12.38
CA ALA A 91 5.14 -14.05 -13.83
C ALA A 91 4.27 -15.10 -14.56
N GLN A 92 4.43 -16.38 -14.21
CA GLN A 92 3.62 -17.46 -14.79
C GLN A 92 2.12 -17.31 -14.46
N ALA A 93 1.78 -16.90 -13.23
CA ALA A 93 0.38 -16.70 -12.83
C ALA A 93 -0.29 -15.52 -13.56
N LEU A 94 0.50 -14.54 -14.02
CA LEU A 94 0.00 -13.35 -14.71
C LEU A 94 -0.01 -13.48 -16.23
N GLU A 95 0.68 -14.47 -16.80
CA GLU A 95 0.70 -14.72 -18.25
C GLU A 95 -0.69 -14.80 -18.90
N PRO A 96 -1.69 -15.53 -18.34
CA PRO A 96 -3.03 -15.57 -18.94
C PRO A 96 -3.92 -14.39 -18.53
N VAL A 97 -3.44 -13.47 -17.69
CA VAL A 97 -4.25 -12.39 -17.13
C VAL A 97 -4.14 -11.15 -18.03
N PRO A 98 -5.27 -10.53 -18.44
CA PRO A 98 -5.22 -9.25 -19.16
C PRO A 98 -4.38 -8.20 -18.43
N ASP A 99 -3.53 -7.51 -19.19
CA ASP A 99 -2.54 -6.54 -18.71
C ASP A 99 -1.52 -7.11 -17.70
N GLY A 100 -1.39 -8.43 -17.56
CA GLY A 100 -0.54 -9.06 -16.53
C GLY A 100 0.92 -8.62 -16.59
N ALA A 101 1.49 -8.49 -17.78
CA ALA A 101 2.85 -7.98 -17.97
C ALA A 101 2.99 -6.52 -17.55
N PHE A 102 1.99 -5.67 -17.85
CA PHE A 102 1.97 -4.27 -17.45
C PHE A 102 1.88 -4.12 -15.92
N VAL A 103 0.97 -4.88 -15.30
CA VAL A 103 0.79 -4.93 -13.83
C VAL A 103 2.06 -5.39 -13.13
N LEU A 104 2.75 -6.42 -13.65
CA LEU A 104 4.04 -6.85 -13.12
C LEU A 104 5.11 -5.76 -13.29
N GLY A 105 5.15 -5.08 -14.43
CA GLY A 105 6.04 -3.94 -14.66
C GLY A 105 5.87 -2.82 -13.64
N LEU A 106 4.62 -2.46 -13.30
CA LEU A 106 4.32 -1.49 -12.25
C LEU A 106 4.82 -1.94 -10.87
N ALA A 107 4.66 -3.21 -10.52
CA ALA A 107 5.16 -3.75 -9.25
C ALA A 107 6.71 -3.73 -9.16
N MET A 108 7.39 -3.98 -10.28
CA MET A 108 8.85 -3.91 -10.36
C MET A 108 9.39 -2.47 -10.30
N GLU A 109 8.70 -1.52 -10.92
CA GLU A 109 9.05 -0.10 -10.81
C GLU A 109 8.76 0.42 -9.39
N TYR A 110 7.64 0.04 -8.78
CA TYR A 110 7.38 0.32 -7.37
C TYR A 110 8.52 -0.16 -6.48
N ARG A 111 8.95 -1.41 -6.65
CA ARG A 111 10.10 -1.97 -5.94
C ARG A 111 11.35 -1.09 -6.10
N SER A 112 11.66 -0.70 -7.34
CA SER A 112 12.82 0.17 -7.63
C SER A 112 12.73 1.51 -6.89
N VAL A 113 11.57 2.15 -6.91
CA VAL A 113 11.36 3.47 -6.31
C VAL A 113 11.30 3.39 -4.78
N ALA A 114 10.52 2.48 -4.22
CA ALA A 114 10.38 2.30 -2.78
C ALA A 114 11.71 1.90 -2.10
N ASN A 115 12.53 1.07 -2.75
CA ASN A 115 13.82 0.65 -2.20
C ASN A 115 14.94 1.69 -2.38
N ALA A 116 14.75 2.70 -3.24
CA ALA A 116 15.72 3.78 -3.39
C ALA A 116 15.83 4.66 -2.13
N TYR A 117 14.80 4.65 -1.27
CA TYR A 117 14.82 5.39 -0.02
C TYR A 117 14.06 4.69 1.12
N LEU A 118 14.82 4.12 2.07
CA LEU A 118 14.31 3.40 3.24
C LEU A 118 14.49 4.20 4.54
N SER A 119 13.75 3.84 5.57
CA SER A 119 13.72 4.57 6.85
C SER A 119 15.06 4.64 7.60
N HIS A 120 16.01 3.75 7.30
CA HIS A 120 17.36 3.78 7.88
C HIS A 120 18.37 4.59 7.04
N ALA A 121 17.99 5.02 5.83
CA ALA A 121 18.86 5.79 4.94
C ALA A 121 18.73 7.30 5.20
N THR A 122 19.79 8.04 4.93
CA THR A 122 19.77 9.51 4.87
C THR A 122 19.04 9.96 3.60
N LEU A 123 18.29 11.07 3.67
CA LEU A 123 17.62 11.64 2.50
C LEU A 123 18.67 12.06 1.44
N PRO A 124 18.51 11.66 0.18
CA PRO A 124 19.38 12.15 -0.90
C PRO A 124 19.29 13.67 -1.05
N PRO A 125 20.38 14.38 -1.43
CA PRO A 125 20.35 15.82 -1.65
C PRO A 125 19.27 16.29 -2.64
N GLU A 126 19.01 15.49 -3.67
CA GLU A 126 17.98 15.70 -4.69
C GLU A 126 16.55 15.36 -4.22
N GLY A 127 16.40 14.85 -2.99
CA GLY A 127 15.14 14.41 -2.42
C GLY A 127 14.76 12.98 -2.83
N ILE A 128 13.49 12.64 -2.62
CA ILE A 128 12.95 11.32 -2.98
C ILE A 128 12.66 11.30 -4.48
N ARG A 129 13.32 10.39 -5.21
CA ARG A 129 12.98 10.09 -6.61
C ARG A 129 11.59 9.44 -6.68
N LEU A 130 10.65 10.07 -7.37
CA LEU A 130 9.37 9.46 -7.73
C LEU A 130 9.45 8.73 -9.08
N SER A 131 8.47 7.86 -9.35
CA SER A 131 8.37 7.22 -10.67
C SER A 131 7.84 8.22 -11.71
N PRO A 132 8.26 8.13 -12.98
CA PRO A 132 7.55 8.79 -14.08
C PRO A 132 6.16 8.18 -14.34
N LEU A 133 5.87 7.00 -13.80
CA LEU A 133 4.57 6.34 -13.92
C LEU A 133 3.66 6.76 -12.75
N VAL A 134 2.56 7.45 -13.07
CA VAL A 134 1.62 7.96 -12.06
C VAL A 134 0.97 6.84 -11.25
N GLU A 135 0.80 5.67 -11.85
CA GLU A 135 0.29 4.45 -11.21
C GLU A 135 1.18 4.01 -10.05
N VAL A 136 2.50 4.09 -10.22
CA VAL A 136 3.47 3.70 -9.18
C VAL A 136 3.44 4.71 -8.04
N ASN A 137 3.30 6.00 -8.35
CA ASN A 137 3.15 7.02 -7.31
C ASN A 137 1.84 6.82 -6.52
N ALA A 138 0.75 6.40 -7.16
CA ALA A 138 -0.49 6.04 -6.48
C ALA A 138 -0.32 4.81 -5.56
N MET A 139 0.45 3.81 -5.99
CA MET A 139 0.82 2.66 -5.14
C MET A 139 1.62 3.10 -3.90
N LEU A 140 2.59 4.01 -4.08
CA LEU A 140 3.37 4.58 -2.98
C LEU A 140 2.51 5.38 -2.01
N VAL A 141 1.52 6.12 -2.50
CA VAL A 141 0.53 6.79 -1.64
C VAL A 141 -0.22 5.77 -0.78
N GLY A 142 -0.72 4.69 -1.38
CA GLY A 142 -1.39 3.61 -0.65
C GLY A 142 -0.52 3.02 0.46
N ASP A 143 0.72 2.65 0.11
CA ASP A 143 1.70 2.09 1.05
C ASP A 143 2.04 3.06 2.19
N LYS A 144 2.43 4.30 1.86
CA LYS A 144 2.97 5.25 2.84
C LYS A 144 1.91 5.78 3.79
N VAL A 145 0.69 6.01 3.31
CA VAL A 145 -0.42 6.44 4.17
C VAL A 145 -0.78 5.33 5.16
N GLN A 146 -0.88 4.08 4.68
CA GLN A 146 -1.16 2.94 5.55
C GLN A 146 -0.03 2.76 6.57
N ASN A 147 1.23 2.71 6.11
CA ASN A 147 2.38 2.46 6.98
C ASN A 147 2.53 3.54 8.06
N ARG A 148 2.28 4.80 7.70
CA ARG A 148 2.29 5.91 8.65
C ARG A 148 1.19 5.75 9.70
N LYS A 149 -0.03 5.37 9.30
CA LYS A 149 -1.13 5.09 10.25
C LYS A 149 -0.74 3.99 11.24
N ASP A 150 -0.21 2.87 10.76
CA ASP A 150 0.21 1.76 11.63
C ASP A 150 1.35 2.18 12.57
N TYR A 151 2.31 2.98 12.09
CA TYR A 151 3.36 3.56 12.91
C TYR A 151 2.81 4.45 14.03
N GLU A 152 1.93 5.41 13.69
CA GLU A 152 1.32 6.31 14.67
C GLU A 152 0.48 5.54 15.71
N LEU A 153 -0.26 4.52 15.29
CA LEU A 153 -1.13 3.75 16.18
C LEU A 153 -0.38 2.80 17.13
N HIS A 154 0.71 2.19 16.66
CA HIS A 154 1.33 1.07 17.39
C HIS A 154 2.78 1.31 17.83
N HIS A 155 3.46 2.32 17.28
CA HIS A 155 4.93 2.42 17.39
C HIS A 155 5.46 3.79 17.77
N GLU A 156 4.74 4.88 17.53
CA GLU A 156 5.22 6.25 17.78
C GLU A 156 5.73 6.47 19.22
N GLN A 157 5.04 5.93 20.21
CA GLN A 157 5.41 6.10 21.62
C GLN A 157 6.55 5.18 22.09
N THR A 158 6.78 4.04 21.40
CA THR A 158 7.64 2.95 21.90
C THR A 158 8.86 2.66 21.03
N HIS A 159 8.92 3.21 19.81
CA HIS A 159 9.99 2.89 18.86
C HIS A 159 11.28 3.66 19.16
N ALA A 160 12.40 2.96 19.31
CA ALA A 160 13.73 3.56 19.55
C ALA A 160 14.12 4.60 18.48
N HIS A 161 13.68 4.39 17.23
CA HIS A 161 13.93 5.28 16.10
C HIS A 161 12.74 6.18 15.72
N ARG A 162 11.85 6.51 16.67
CA ARG A 162 10.63 7.30 16.41
C ARG A 162 10.89 8.62 15.67
N ALA A 163 11.95 9.35 16.03
CA ALA A 163 12.27 10.63 15.40
C ALA A 163 12.56 10.44 13.90
N ARG A 164 13.38 9.43 13.57
CA ARG A 164 13.72 9.08 12.19
C ARG A 164 12.53 8.56 11.40
N LEU A 165 11.67 7.74 12.00
CA LEU A 165 10.46 7.23 11.34
C LEU A 165 9.44 8.34 11.07
N THR A 166 9.27 9.26 12.01
CA THR A 166 8.41 10.44 11.85
C THR A 166 8.88 11.28 10.67
N GLU A 167 10.18 11.59 10.64
CA GLU A 167 10.81 12.34 9.55
C GLU A 167 10.68 11.60 8.20
N TYR A 168 10.93 10.29 8.19
CA TYR A 168 10.79 9.44 7.00
C TYR A 168 9.39 9.50 6.40
N PHE A 169 8.35 9.40 7.22
CA PHE A 169 6.97 9.49 6.74
C PHE A 169 6.61 10.90 6.28
N GLN A 170 7.10 11.95 6.96
CA GLN A 170 6.93 13.34 6.51
C GLN A 170 7.59 13.56 5.14
N GLN A 171 8.80 13.08 4.92
CA GLN A 171 9.52 13.17 3.65
C GLN A 171 8.76 12.49 2.51
N TRP A 172 8.25 11.27 2.74
CA TRP A 172 7.42 10.57 1.74
C TRP A 172 6.08 11.27 1.49
N CYS A 173 5.38 11.74 2.54
CA CYS A 173 4.12 12.46 2.39
C CYS A 173 4.31 13.78 1.62
N HIS A 174 5.41 14.48 1.85
CA HIS A 174 5.77 15.70 1.14
C HIS A 174 6.06 15.40 -0.35
N ALA A 175 6.92 14.43 -0.63
CA ALA A 175 7.26 14.05 -2.00
C ALA A 175 6.03 13.62 -2.80
N LEU A 176 5.14 12.82 -2.20
CA LEU A 176 3.91 12.33 -2.82
C LEU A 176 2.75 13.35 -2.78
N GLN A 177 2.96 14.53 -2.20
CA GLN A 177 1.97 15.61 -2.07
C GLN A 177 0.67 15.19 -1.36
N VAL A 178 0.77 14.31 -0.35
CA VAL A 178 -0.38 13.80 0.42
C VAL A 178 -0.44 14.29 1.86
N GLU A 179 0.45 15.19 2.27
CA GLU A 179 0.53 15.71 3.64
C GLU A 179 -0.81 16.30 4.12
N HIS A 180 -1.42 17.20 3.34
CA HIS A 180 -2.69 17.82 3.69
C HIS A 180 -3.87 16.82 3.71
N GLY A 181 -3.83 15.80 2.84
CA GLY A 181 -4.88 14.78 2.76
C GLY A 181 -4.75 13.67 3.81
N TYR A 182 -3.57 13.51 4.42
CA TYR A 182 -3.26 12.41 5.32
C TYR A 182 -4.26 12.26 6.49
N PRO A 183 -4.63 13.32 7.24
CA PRO A 183 -5.55 13.18 8.37
C PRO A 183 -6.89 12.56 7.96
N ARG A 184 -7.44 12.96 6.81
CA ARG A 184 -8.70 12.43 6.29
C ARG A 184 -8.57 10.97 5.83
N LEU A 185 -7.48 10.63 5.16
CA LEU A 185 -7.22 9.24 4.75
C LEU A 185 -7.02 8.34 5.97
N LYS A 186 -6.28 8.80 6.98
CA LYS A 186 -6.10 8.10 8.26
C LYS A 186 -7.46 7.86 8.93
N ALA A 187 -8.31 8.88 9.04
CA ALA A 187 -9.60 8.76 9.69
C ALA A 187 -10.54 7.78 8.95
N MET A 188 -10.52 7.79 7.62
CA MET A 188 -11.22 6.79 6.79
C MET A 188 -10.75 5.36 7.08
N LEU A 189 -9.44 5.14 7.26
CA LEU A 189 -8.89 3.84 7.64
C LEU A 189 -9.21 3.43 9.09
N GLN A 190 -9.64 4.38 9.92
CA GLN A 190 -10.06 4.18 11.31
C GLN A 190 -11.59 4.18 11.48
N GLY A 191 -12.33 4.03 10.39
CA GLY A 191 -13.77 3.76 10.42
C GLY A 191 -14.66 4.93 10.02
N GLU A 192 -14.09 6.07 9.62
CA GLU A 192 -14.92 7.14 9.04
C GLU A 192 -15.50 6.72 7.67
N ALA A 193 -16.73 7.16 7.43
CA ALA A 193 -17.44 6.82 6.21
C ALA A 193 -16.80 7.49 4.98
N TRP A 194 -16.73 6.73 3.89
CA TRP A 194 -16.25 7.15 2.56
C TRP A 194 -16.90 8.44 2.00
N GLY A 195 -18.01 8.89 2.58
CA GLY A 195 -18.84 10.01 2.12
C GLY A 195 -18.69 11.33 2.89
N GLY A 196 -17.78 11.46 3.87
CA GLY A 196 -17.54 12.78 4.49
C GLY A 196 -17.13 13.78 3.40
N SER A 197 -17.93 14.83 3.17
CA SER A 197 -17.89 15.69 1.99
C SER A 197 -16.53 16.36 1.73
N PRO A 198 -16.18 16.64 0.47
CA PRO A 198 -15.21 17.68 0.12
C PRO A 198 -15.92 19.05 0.22
N GLY A 199 -15.64 19.81 1.28
CA GLY A 199 -16.11 21.20 1.40
C GLY A 199 -16.68 21.51 2.77
N ASP A 200 -15.84 22.08 3.63
CA ASP A 200 -16.15 23.32 4.34
C ASP A 200 -14.86 24.17 4.29
N PRO A 201 -14.97 25.50 4.11
CA PRO A 201 -13.86 26.40 3.79
C PRO A 201 -12.76 26.47 4.87
#